data_AF-A0A535D7H5-F1
#
_entry.id   AF-A0A535D7H5-F1
#
_cell.length_a   1.000
_cell.length_b   1.000
_cell.length_c   1.000
_cell.angle_alpha   90.00
_cell.angle_beta   90.00
_cell.angle_gamma   90.00
#
_symmetry.space_group_name_H-M   'P 1'
#
loop_
_entity.id
_entity.type
_entity.pdbx_description
1 polymer ?
#
loop_
_entity_poly.entity_id
_entity_poly.type
_entity_poly.pdbx_seq_one_letter_code
_entity_poly.pdbx_strand_id
1 'polypeptide(L)'
;MNRAGQVVLLVLGAGQDLDQLRAIGDQLSDLFSPNLLWHPVPLPYSRRLMMLSIGDLVLDVTVAPKGPMKVDDDNPANITVGGGGQAANFCAWAAALGEQARLVTRVGEDDAGRLLIAQLETIKVEVRVV
;
A
#
# COMPACT_ATOMS: atom_id res chain seq x y z
N MET A 1 15.48 -1.97 29.39
CA MET A 1 14.13 -1.86 28.79
C MET A 1 14.29 -1.53 27.31
N ASN A 2 14.20 -2.54 26.44
CA ASN A 2 14.38 -2.38 24.99
C ASN A 2 13.09 -1.84 24.37
N ARG A 3 13.06 -0.56 23.99
CA ARG A 3 12.03 -0.03 23.09
C ARG A 3 12.44 -0.40 21.67
N ALA A 4 11.62 -1.20 21.00
CA ALA A 4 11.82 -1.64 19.63
C ALA A 4 11.69 -0.44 18.67
N GLY A 5 12.72 -0.18 17.87
CA GLY A 5 12.61 0.74 16.74
C GLY A 5 11.83 0.07 15.62
N GLN A 6 10.54 0.40 15.48
CA GLN A 6 9.77 0.11 14.27
C GLN A 6 9.95 1.30 13.32
N VAL A 7 10.48 1.05 12.11
CA VAL A 7 10.40 2.03 11.03
C VAL A 7 9.01 1.86 10.40
N VAL A 8 8.12 2.80 10.68
CA VAL A 8 6.80 2.86 10.08
C VAL A 8 6.86 3.88 8.94
N LEU A 9 6.84 3.42 7.70
CA LEU A 9 6.71 4.29 6.54
C LEU A 9 5.22 4.45 6.22
N LEU A 10 4.64 5.61 6.58
CA LEU A 10 3.29 5.97 6.15
C LEU A 10 3.32 6.45 4.70
N VAL A 11 2.63 5.73 3.81
CA VAL A 11 2.34 6.20 2.46
C VAL A 11 0.99 6.91 2.50
N LEU A 12 1.00 8.23 2.39
CA LEU A 12 -0.20 9.08 2.39
C LEU A 12 -0.59 9.40 0.95
N GLY A 13 -1.87 9.22 0.64
CA GLY A 13 -2.40 9.43 -0.70
C GLY A 13 -2.72 10.88 -1.03
N ALA A 14 -2.70 11.22 -2.33
CA ALA A 14 -3.15 12.54 -2.78
C ALA A 14 -4.68 12.69 -2.56
N GLY A 15 -5.09 13.76 -1.86
CA GLY A 15 -6.50 14.07 -1.56
C GLY A 15 -6.89 14.05 -0.08
N GLN A 16 -5.95 13.75 0.82
CA GLN A 16 -6.17 13.98 2.25
C GLN A 16 -6.10 15.48 2.56
N ASP A 17 -7.07 15.97 3.32
CA ASP A 17 -7.15 17.36 3.76
C ASP A 17 -5.86 17.75 4.51
N LEU A 18 -5.28 18.90 4.18
CA LEU A 18 -4.06 19.42 4.80
C LEU A 18 -4.22 19.57 6.32
N ASP A 19 -5.44 19.76 6.80
CA ASP A 19 -5.73 19.83 8.24
C ASP A 19 -5.72 18.45 8.92
N GLN A 20 -6.12 17.38 8.21
CA GLN A 20 -5.94 16.01 8.69
C GLN A 20 -4.46 15.61 8.72
N LEU A 21 -3.68 16.08 7.74
CA LEU A 21 -2.23 15.87 7.68
C LEU A 21 -1.48 16.62 8.80
N ARG A 22 -1.93 17.83 9.19
CA ARG A 22 -1.38 18.56 10.34
C ARG A 22 -1.65 17.87 11.67
N ALA A 23 -2.85 17.36 11.87
CA ALA A 23 -3.20 16.61 13.08
C ALA A 23 -2.34 15.33 13.23
N ILE A 24 -2.06 14.65 12.13
CA ILE A 24 -1.12 13.52 12.09
C ILE A 24 0.32 14.01 12.28
N GLY A 25 0.73 15.09 11.61
CA GLY A 25 2.08 15.66 11.66
C GLY A 25 2.50 16.10 13.06
N ASP A 26 1.61 16.73 13.82
CA ASP A 26 1.86 17.10 15.22
C ASP A 26 2.06 15.85 16.10
N GLN A 27 1.27 14.80 15.89
CA GLN A 27 1.45 13.52 16.58
C GLN A 27 2.67 12.71 16.09
N LEU A 28 3.09 12.87 14.83
CA LEU A 28 4.28 12.24 14.26
C LEU A 28 5.58 12.98 14.64
N SER A 29 5.52 14.27 14.93
CA SER A 29 6.70 15.04 15.37
C SER A 29 7.30 14.47 16.67
N ASP A 30 6.46 13.91 17.53
CA ASP A 30 6.88 13.19 18.75
C ASP A 30 7.59 11.84 18.44
N LEU A 31 7.36 11.25 17.26
CA LEU A 31 8.10 10.07 16.77
C LEU A 31 9.47 10.43 16.19
N PHE A 32 9.62 11.64 15.66
CA PHE A 32 10.85 12.16 15.06
C PHE A 32 11.45 13.30 15.90
N SER A 33 11.70 13.03 17.18
CA SER A 33 12.41 14.00 18.02
C SER A 33 13.76 14.41 17.39
N PRO A 34 14.12 15.71 17.39
CA PRO A 34 15.30 16.25 16.68
C PRO A 34 16.67 15.79 17.23
N ASN A 35 16.68 14.96 18.28
CA ASN A 35 17.88 14.28 18.78
C ASN A 35 18.17 12.94 18.07
N LEU A 36 17.43 12.60 17.01
CA LEU A 36 17.74 11.48 16.13
C LEU A 36 18.89 11.81 15.17
N LEU A 37 20.03 12.22 15.74
CA LEU A 37 21.31 12.16 15.03
C LEU A 37 21.49 10.71 14.58
N TRP A 38 21.76 10.52 13.29
CA TRP A 38 22.14 9.25 12.68
C TRP A 38 23.34 8.65 13.42
N HIS A 39 23.05 7.88 14.46
CA HIS A 39 24.00 6.97 15.09
C HIS A 39 23.75 5.60 14.47
N PRO A 40 24.73 4.98 13.79
CA PRO A 40 24.66 3.57 13.44
C PRO A 40 24.76 2.77 14.74
N VAL A 41 23.65 2.65 15.47
CA VAL A 41 23.52 1.67 16.53
C VAL A 41 23.45 0.31 15.81
N PRO A 42 24.37 -0.63 16.05
CA PRO A 42 24.21 -1.98 15.54
C PRO A 42 22.90 -2.52 16.10
N LEU A 43 21.89 -2.73 15.25
CA LEU A 43 20.61 -3.26 15.69
C LEU A 43 20.86 -4.69 16.23
N PRO A 44 20.60 -4.97 17.52
CA PRO A 44 20.81 -6.31 18.11
C PRO A 44 19.70 -7.31 17.72
N TYR A 45 19.00 -7.08 16.62
CA TYR A 45 17.78 -7.81 16.28
C TYR A 45 18.03 -8.91 15.25
N SER A 46 17.74 -10.15 15.64
CA SER A 46 17.59 -11.30 14.73
C SER A 46 16.17 -11.43 14.14
N ARG A 47 15.26 -10.48 14.41
CA ARG A 47 13.95 -10.46 13.74
C ARG A 47 14.04 -9.67 12.45
N ARG A 48 13.56 -10.29 11.37
CA ARG A 48 13.48 -9.64 10.07
C ARG A 48 12.53 -8.44 10.13
N LEU A 49 12.97 -7.31 9.60
CA LEU A 49 12.14 -6.11 9.39
C LEU A 49 11.05 -6.42 8.32
N MET A 50 9.92 -5.72 8.40
CA MET A 50 8.77 -5.86 7.50
C MET A 50 8.20 -4.49 7.17
N MET A 51 7.90 -4.27 5.90
CA MET A 51 7.18 -3.10 5.39
C MET A 51 5.68 -3.29 5.62
N LEU A 52 5.05 -2.40 6.36
CA LEU A 52 3.61 -2.43 6.64
C LEU A 52 2.92 -1.25 5.97
N SER A 53 1.86 -1.52 5.22
CA SER A 53 0.96 -0.48 4.72
C SER A 53 -0.46 -0.74 5.18
N ILE A 54 -1.21 0.33 5.47
CA ILE A 54 -2.61 0.28 5.85
C ILE A 54 -3.37 1.18 4.90
N GLY A 55 -4.34 0.64 4.18
CA GLY A 55 -5.10 1.46 3.24
C GLY A 55 -5.88 0.65 2.22
N ASP A 56 -5.91 1.17 1.01
CA ASP A 56 -6.75 0.73 -0.10
C ASP A 56 -6.19 -0.48 -0.86
N LEU A 57 -7.12 -1.39 -1.17
CA LEU A 57 -6.99 -2.42 -2.18
C LEU A 57 -8.24 -2.32 -3.07
N VAL A 58 -8.05 -1.90 -4.31
CA VAL A 58 -9.16 -1.62 -5.24
C VAL A 58 -9.00 -2.41 -6.53
N LEU A 59 -10.12 -2.64 -7.22
CA LEU A 59 -10.13 -3.25 -8.54
C LEU A 59 -9.97 -2.15 -9.59
N ASP A 60 -8.87 -2.19 -10.33
CA ASP A 60 -8.64 -1.30 -11.46
C ASP A 60 -9.08 -1.99 -12.75
N VAL A 61 -10.02 -1.38 -13.45
CA VAL A 61 -10.49 -1.82 -14.77
C VAL A 61 -10.02 -0.81 -15.81
N THR A 62 -9.04 -1.21 -16.61
CA THR A 62 -8.54 -0.38 -17.70
C THR A 62 -9.21 -0.79 -19.00
N VAL A 63 -9.91 0.16 -19.64
CA VAL A 63 -10.54 0.00 -20.94
C VAL A 63 -9.79 0.83 -21.97
N ALA A 64 -9.18 0.18 -22.96
CA ALA A 64 -8.43 0.82 -24.03
C ALA A 64 -9.14 0.59 -25.38
N PRO A 65 -9.95 1.56 -25.87
CA PRO A 65 -10.61 1.47 -27.17
C PRO A 65 -9.61 1.30 -28.32
N LYS A 66 -9.96 0.48 -29.32
CA LYS A 66 -9.13 0.27 -30.53
C LYS A 66 -9.22 1.41 -31.55
N GLY A 67 -10.04 2.42 -31.27
CA GLY A 67 -10.26 3.59 -32.11
C GLY A 67 -11.09 4.64 -31.37
N PRO A 68 -11.53 5.71 -32.07
CA PRO A 68 -12.39 6.73 -31.49
C PRO A 68 -13.68 6.13 -30.93
N MET A 69 -14.10 6.57 -29.75
CA MET A 69 -15.37 6.12 -29.17
C MET A 69 -16.55 6.69 -29.95
N LYS A 70 -17.48 5.82 -30.33
CA LYS A 70 -18.80 6.19 -30.83
C LYS A 70 -19.82 6.09 -29.72
N VAL A 71 -20.68 7.11 -29.63
CA VAL A 71 -21.78 7.18 -28.66
C VAL A 71 -22.84 6.15 -29.03
N ASP A 72 -23.44 5.51 -28.03
CA ASP A 72 -24.46 4.47 -28.16
C ASP A 72 -24.02 3.25 -29.01
N ASP A 73 -22.72 2.97 -29.06
CA ASP A 73 -22.13 1.85 -29.80
C ASP A 73 -21.21 1.01 -28.90
N ASP A 74 -21.15 -0.29 -29.19
CA ASP A 74 -20.23 -1.22 -28.54
C ASP A 74 -18.85 -1.08 -29.19
N ASN A 75 -18.02 -0.22 -28.61
CA ASN A 75 -16.68 0.06 -29.14
C ASN A 75 -15.71 -1.10 -28.84
N PRO A 76 -15.08 -1.72 -29.86
CA PRO A 76 -14.05 -2.74 -29.63
C PRO A 76 -12.91 -2.18 -28.77
N ALA A 77 -12.60 -2.84 -27.66
CA ALA A 77 -11.57 -2.42 -26.72
C ALA A 77 -10.70 -3.60 -26.26
N ASN A 78 -9.51 -3.30 -25.78
CA ASN A 78 -8.78 -4.20 -24.90
C ASN A 78 -9.15 -3.85 -23.45
N ILE A 79 -9.58 -4.85 -22.67
CA ILE A 79 -9.98 -4.67 -21.28
C ILE A 79 -9.04 -5.49 -20.41
N THR A 80 -8.40 -4.84 -19.45
CA THR A 80 -7.54 -5.49 -18.46
C THR A 80 -8.05 -5.18 -17.07
N VAL A 81 -8.01 -6.18 -16.21
CA VAL A 81 -8.45 -6.09 -14.81
C VAL A 81 -7.26 -6.45 -13.91
N GLY A 82 -7.01 -5.65 -12.89
CA GLY A 82 -5.94 -5.86 -11.93
C GLY A 82 -6.18 -5.16 -10.61
N GLY A 83 -5.27 -5.37 -9.66
CA GLY A 83 -5.29 -4.67 -8.38
C GLY A 83 -4.64 -3.31 -8.44
N GLY A 84 -5.27 -2.35 -7.76
CA GLY A 84 -4.78 -1.01 -7.52
C GLY A 84 -4.87 -0.63 -6.04
N GLY A 85 -4.64 0.64 -5.79
CA GLY A 85 -4.62 1.23 -4.44
C GLY A 85 -3.21 1.59 -4.02
N GLN A 86 -3.05 2.75 -3.39
CA GLN A 86 -1.73 3.29 -3.03
C GLN A 86 -1.03 2.41 -2.00
N ALA A 87 -1.76 1.93 -0.99
CA ALA A 87 -1.22 1.04 0.02
C ALA A 87 -0.81 -0.32 -0.58
N ALA A 88 -1.67 -0.90 -1.42
CA ALA A 88 -1.40 -2.15 -2.13
C ALA A 88 -0.18 -2.03 -3.07
N ASN A 89 -0.09 -0.95 -3.84
CA ASN A 89 1.02 -0.72 -4.76
C ASN A 89 2.36 -0.58 -4.02
N PHE A 90 2.39 0.11 -2.88
CA PHE A 90 3.58 0.18 -2.05
C PHE A 90 4.04 -1.20 -1.59
N CYS A 91 3.14 -2.03 -1.06
CA CYS A 91 3.46 -3.39 -0.63
C CYS A 91 3.93 -4.26 -1.80
N ALA A 92 3.29 -4.15 -2.96
CA ALA A 92 3.68 -4.89 -4.17
C ALA A 92 5.11 -4.56 -4.60
N TRP A 93 5.47 -3.28 -4.63
CA TRP A 93 6.84 -2.85 -4.97
C TRP A 93 7.87 -3.22 -3.90
N ALA A 94 7.52 -3.10 -2.61
CA ALA A 94 8.38 -3.56 -1.53
C ALA A 94 8.70 -5.06 -1.67
N ALA A 95 7.68 -5.89 -1.93
CA ALA A 95 7.85 -7.31 -2.16
C ALA A 95 8.66 -7.62 -3.42
N ALA A 96 8.44 -6.88 -4.52
CA ALA A 96 9.21 -7.02 -5.75
C ALA A 96 10.71 -6.68 -5.56
N LEU A 97 11.03 -5.77 -4.63
CA LEU A 97 12.40 -5.43 -4.25
C LEU A 97 13.02 -6.43 -3.25
N GLY A 98 12.28 -7.46 -2.83
CA GLY A 98 12.76 -8.52 -1.95
C GLY A 98 12.48 -8.29 -0.46
N GLU A 99 11.80 -7.21 -0.11
CA GLU A 99 11.41 -6.93 1.28
C GLU A 99 10.15 -7.72 1.68
N GLN A 100 10.04 -8.05 2.97
CA GLN A 100 8.78 -8.58 3.48
C GLN A 100 7.75 -7.46 3.56
N ALA A 101 6.57 -7.67 2.99
CA ALA A 101 5.50 -6.68 2.96
C ALA A 101 4.19 -7.25 3.51
N ARG A 102 3.48 -6.44 4.28
CA ARG A 102 2.12 -6.71 4.75
C ARG A 102 1.20 -5.54 4.44
N LEU A 103 0.05 -5.84 3.86
CA LEU A 103 -1.04 -4.90 3.65
C LEU A 103 -2.17 -5.19 4.67
N VAL A 104 -2.61 -4.16 5.38
CA VAL A 104 -3.87 -4.19 6.14
C VAL A 104 -4.90 -3.36 5.38
N THR A 105 -6.02 -3.97 5.02
CA THR A 105 -7.00 -3.34 4.12
C THR A 105 -8.42 -3.81 4.39
N ARG A 106 -9.40 -3.10 3.85
CA ARG A 106 -10.79 -3.55 3.79
C ARG A 106 -11.11 -3.87 2.35
N VAL A 107 -11.67 -5.04 2.10
CA VAL A 107 -12.07 -5.49 0.75
C VAL A 107 -13.43 -6.19 0.83
N GLY A 108 -14.17 -6.21 -0.27
CA GLY A 108 -15.45 -6.91 -0.35
C GLY A 108 -15.30 -8.43 -0.24
N GLU A 109 -16.27 -9.10 0.35
CA GLU A 109 -16.36 -10.57 0.37
C GLU A 109 -16.94 -11.14 -0.95
N ASP A 110 -16.50 -10.58 -2.08
CA ASP A 110 -16.92 -10.95 -3.43
C ASP A 110 -15.76 -11.52 -4.26
N ASP A 111 -16.05 -11.94 -5.49
CA ASP A 111 -15.05 -12.55 -6.37
C ASP A 111 -13.92 -11.57 -6.71
N ALA A 112 -14.21 -10.27 -6.81
CA ALA A 112 -13.19 -9.25 -7.04
C ALA A 112 -12.25 -9.15 -5.83
N GLY A 113 -12.79 -9.11 -4.62
CA GLY A 113 -11.98 -9.07 -3.41
C GLY A 113 -11.07 -10.29 -3.26
N ARG A 114 -11.60 -11.50 -3.53
CA ARG A 114 -10.80 -12.74 -3.52
C ARG A 114 -9.71 -12.73 -4.57
N LEU A 115 -10.00 -12.25 -5.79
CA LEU A 115 -9.02 -12.11 -6.87
C LEU A 115 -7.89 -11.17 -6.46
N LEU A 116 -8.21 -10.00 -5.92
CA LEU A 116 -7.24 -8.98 -5.51
C LEU A 116 -6.31 -9.48 -4.39
N ILE A 117 -6.86 -10.17 -3.39
CA ILE A 117 -6.06 -10.80 -2.33
C ILE A 117 -5.10 -11.83 -2.95
N ALA A 118 -5.61 -12.73 -3.79
CA ALA A 118 -4.81 -13.79 -4.40
C ALA A 118 -3.67 -13.23 -5.29
N GLN A 119 -3.89 -12.12 -5.99
CA GLN A 119 -2.86 -11.44 -6.78
C GLN A 119 -1.70 -10.94 -5.90
N LEU A 120 -1.99 -10.32 -4.76
CA LEU A 120 -0.98 -9.85 -3.81
C LEU A 120 -0.25 -11.01 -3.12
N GLU A 121 -0.96 -12.06 -2.74
CA GLU A 121 -0.36 -13.25 -2.12
C GLU A 121 0.60 -13.98 -3.09
N THR A 122 0.29 -13.99 -4.38
CA THR A 122 1.15 -14.57 -5.43
C THR A 122 2.53 -13.89 -5.48
N ILE A 123 2.58 -12.58 -5.20
CA ILE A 123 3.83 -11.81 -5.11
C ILE A 123 4.36 -11.71 -3.66
N LYS A 124 3.89 -12.58 -2.76
CA LYS A 124 4.34 -12.72 -1.37
C LYS A 124 4.06 -11.51 -0.48
N VAL A 125 3.06 -10.69 -0.82
CA VAL A 125 2.50 -9.71 0.11
C VAL A 125 1.54 -10.43 1.04
N GLU A 126 1.73 -10.30 2.35
CA GLU A 126 0.76 -10.79 3.33
C GLU A 126 -0.43 -9.82 3.39
N VAL A 127 -1.65 -10.30 3.16
CA VAL A 127 -2.85 -9.47 3.21
C VAL A 127 -3.65 -9.78 4.48
N ARG A 128 -3.96 -8.73 5.25
CA ARG A 128 -4.84 -8.81 6.41
C ARG A 128 -6.08 -7.96 6.18
N VAL A 129 -7.21 -8.64 5.97
CA VAL A 129 -8.52 -7.99 5.87
C VAL A 129 -9.03 -7.62 7.26
N VAL A 130 -9.62 -6.42 7.39
CA VAL A 130 -10.23 -5.90 8.64
C VAL A 130 -11.68 -5.49 8.46
#